data_AF-A0A951PNJ3-F1
#
_entry.id   AF-A0A951PNJ3-F1
#
_cell.length_a   1.000
_cell.length_b   1.000
_cell.length_c   1.000
_cell.angle_alpha   90.00
_cell.angle_beta   90.00
_cell.angle_gamma   90.00
#
_symmetry.space_group_name_H-M   'P 1'
#
loop_
_entity.id
_entity.type
_entity.pdbx_description
1 polymer ?
#
loop_
_entity_poly.entity_id
_entity_poly.type
_entity_poly.pdbx_seq_one_letter_code
_entity_poly.pdbx_strand_id
1 'polypeptide(L)'
;MQLTESQIEATIIDILKDMTQDWDLDLNEKISPETQIVEDLSFASVDIIHLIVSIEEHYKQKLGFQELVMRNGRYIDDITVNEFVEFVSAKLNGIS
;
A
#
# COMPACT_ATOMS: atom_id res chain seq x y z
N MET A 1 17.44 -10.49 -8.27
CA MET A 1 16.26 -11.36 -8.12
C MET A 1 15.04 -10.49 -8.32
N GLN A 2 14.06 -10.93 -9.10
CA GLN A 2 12.76 -10.27 -9.16
C GLN A 2 11.96 -10.67 -7.92
N LEU A 3 11.23 -9.72 -7.34
CA LEU A 3 10.33 -9.99 -6.22
C LEU A 3 8.99 -10.49 -6.78
N THR A 4 8.43 -11.52 -6.15
CA THR A 4 7.09 -11.98 -6.51
C THR A 4 6.03 -11.07 -5.87
N GLU A 5 4.86 -10.97 -6.48
CA GLU A 5 3.72 -10.22 -5.92
C GLU A 5 3.38 -10.70 -4.51
N SER A 6 3.39 -12.01 -4.25
CA SER A 6 3.14 -12.54 -2.90
C SER A 6 4.18 -12.10 -1.86
N GLN A 7 5.45 -11.88 -2.25
CA GLN A 7 6.47 -11.34 -1.34
C GLN A 7 6.20 -9.87 -1.04
N ILE A 8 5.78 -9.11 -2.05
CA ILE A 8 5.44 -7.70 -1.93
C ILE A 8 4.18 -7.53 -1.09
N GLU A 9 3.15 -8.34 -1.34
CA GLU A 9 1.91 -8.40 -0.57
C GLU A 9 2.18 -8.67 0.91
N ALA A 10 2.95 -9.72 1.23
CA ALA A 10 3.31 -10.02 2.61
C ALA A 10 4.01 -8.83 3.28
N THR A 11 4.92 -8.16 2.57
CA THR A 11 5.62 -6.98 3.08
C THR A 11 4.66 -5.82 3.35
N ILE A 12 3.77 -5.51 2.42
CA ILE A 12 2.81 -4.41 2.54
C ILE A 12 1.82 -4.70 3.68
N ILE A 13 1.32 -5.93 3.77
CA ILE A 13 0.45 -6.35 4.87
C ILE A 13 1.16 -6.23 6.22
N ASP A 14 2.44 -6.59 6.32
CA ASP A 14 3.19 -6.47 7.56
C ASP A 14 3.42 -5.01 7.96
N ILE A 15 3.69 -4.12 7.00
CA ILE A 15 3.77 -2.67 7.26
C ILE A 15 2.43 -2.13 7.73
N LEU A 16 1.32 -2.51 7.07
CA LEU A 16 -0.02 -2.07 7.47
C LEU A 16 -0.35 -2.52 8.89
N LYS A 17 -0.07 -3.79 9.24
CA LYS A 17 -0.28 -4.30 10.60
C LYS A 17 0.52 -3.54 11.64
N ASP A 18 1.78 -3.19 11.34
CA ASP A 18 2.63 -2.40 12.24
C ASP A 18 2.04 -1.01 12.46
N MET A 19 1.61 -0.36 11.37
CA MET A 19 0.97 0.97 11.44
C MET A 19 -0.36 0.98 12.20
N THR A 20 -1.16 -0.08 12.07
CA THR A 20 -2.50 -0.17 12.66
C THR A 20 -2.55 -0.94 13.98
N GLN A 21 -1.42 -1.39 14.51
CA GLN A 21 -1.39 -2.31 15.67
C GLN A 21 -2.15 -1.74 16.88
N ASP A 22 -2.04 -0.43 17.11
CA ASP A 22 -2.63 0.26 18.25
C ASP A 22 -3.91 1.02 17.89
N TRP A 23 -4.43 0.82 16.67
CA TRP A 23 -5.66 1.45 16.21
C TRP A 23 -6.86 0.59 16.63
N ASP A 24 -7.92 1.25 17.10
CA ASP A 24 -9.18 0.59 17.44
C ASP A 24 -10.00 0.35 16.15
N LEU A 25 -9.48 -0.54 15.29
CA LEU A 25 -10.12 -0.90 14.04
C LEU A 25 -11.12 -2.04 14.25
N ASP A 26 -12.35 -1.84 13.80
CA ASP A 26 -13.40 -2.88 13.78
C ASP A 26 -13.25 -3.76 12.53
N LEU A 27 -12.10 -4.41 12.39
CA LEU A 27 -11.85 -5.31 11.27
C LEU A 27 -12.53 -6.66 11.53
N ASN A 28 -13.58 -6.93 10.77
CA ASN A 28 -14.25 -8.23 10.77
C ASN A 28 -13.32 -9.37 10.29
N GLU A 29 -12.33 -9.04 9.45
CA GLU A 29 -11.38 -9.98 8.86
C GLU A 29 -9.94 -9.45 8.91
N LYS A 30 -8.95 -10.32 8.74
CA LYS A 30 -7.55 -9.89 8.63
C LYS A 30 -7.35 -9.08 7.35
N ILE A 31 -6.41 -8.13 7.38
CA ILE A 31 -5.97 -7.41 6.18
C ILE A 31 -5.63 -8.42 5.06
N SER A 32 -6.26 -8.24 3.91
CA SER A 32 -6.18 -9.08 2.72
C SER A 32 -5.92 -8.22 1.47
N PRO A 33 -5.68 -8.82 0.29
CA PRO A 33 -5.51 -8.07 -0.96
C PRO A 33 -6.69 -7.15 -1.31
N GLU A 34 -7.90 -7.52 -0.89
CA GLU A 34 -9.13 -6.77 -1.17
C GLU A 34 -9.40 -5.62 -0.18
N THR A 35 -8.65 -5.56 0.93
CA THR A 35 -8.82 -4.51 1.93
C THR A 35 -8.56 -3.13 1.32
N GLN A 36 -9.52 -2.22 1.52
CA GLN A 36 -9.44 -0.83 1.14
C GLN A 36 -8.73 0.00 2.23
N ILE A 37 -7.73 0.79 1.83
CA ILE A 37 -6.87 1.50 2.78
C ILE A 37 -7.63 2.60 3.53
N VAL A 38 -8.52 3.33 2.86
CA VAL A 38 -9.29 4.41 3.48
C VAL A 38 -10.56 3.88 4.12
N GLU A 39 -11.37 3.10 3.38
CA GLU A 39 -12.67 2.63 3.83
C GLU A 39 -12.56 1.61 4.97
N ASP A 40 -11.68 0.60 4.85
CA ASP A 40 -11.59 -0.46 5.86
C ASP A 40 -10.61 -0.12 6.98
N LEU A 41 -9.45 0.48 6.66
CA LEU A 41 -8.43 0.79 7.66
C LEU A 41 -8.53 2.21 8.23
N SER A 42 -9.47 3.03 7.75
CA SER A 42 -9.65 4.42 8.21
C SER A 42 -8.41 5.30 8.07
N PHE A 43 -7.52 5.01 7.09
CA PHE A 43 -6.32 5.81 6.87
C PHE A 43 -6.70 7.24 6.45
N ALA A 44 -6.14 8.24 7.13
CA ALA A 44 -6.14 9.60 6.62
C ALA A 44 -5.03 9.78 5.58
N SER A 45 -5.06 10.90 4.84
CA SER A 45 -4.04 11.20 3.84
C SER A 45 -2.61 11.20 4.41
N VAL A 46 -2.42 11.58 5.68
CA VAL A 46 -1.10 11.54 6.34
C VAL A 46 -0.60 10.11 6.55
N ASP A 47 -1.50 9.18 6.85
CA ASP A 47 -1.17 7.77 7.05
C ASP A 47 -0.80 7.11 5.73
N ILE A 48 -1.48 7.48 4.64
CA ILE A 48 -1.11 7.03 3.28
C ILE A 48 0.31 7.50 2.93
N ILE A 49 0.66 8.75 3.24
CA ILE A 49 2.03 9.25 3.02
C ILE A 49 3.03 8.45 3.86
N HIS A 50 2.70 8.12 5.11
CA HIS A 50 3.57 7.31 5.96
C HIS A 50 3.73 5.89 5.41
N LEU A 51 2.65 5.24 4.98
CA LEU A 51 2.69 3.92 4.33
C LEU A 51 3.62 3.92 3.12
N ILE A 52 3.49 4.94 2.27
CA ILE A 52 4.35 5.14 1.10
C ILE A 52 5.82 5.23 1.52
N VAL A 53 6.14 6.06 2.51
CA VAL A 53 7.52 6.22 3.00
C VAL A 53 8.05 4.90 3.55
N SER A 54 7.28 4.18 4.36
CA SER A 54 7.66 2.88 4.93
C SER A 54 7.95 1.83 3.84
N ILE A 55 7.16 1.79 2.76
CA ILE A 55 7.40 0.91 1.62
C ILE A 55 8.69 1.30 0.89
N GLU A 56 8.90 2.59 0.61
CA GLU A 56 10.11 3.07 -0.06
C GLU A 56 11.38 2.83 0.78
N GLU A 57 11.29 2.97 2.10
CA GLU A 57 12.38 2.67 3.03
C GLU A 57 12.70 1.18 3.08
N HIS A 58 11.67 0.32 3.11
CA HIS A 58 11.85 -1.13 3.07
C HIS A 58 12.62 -1.57 1.82
N TYR A 59 12.20 -1.09 0.64
CA TYR A 59 12.84 -1.46 -0.64
C TYR A 59 14.04 -0.60 -1.01
N LYS A 60 14.34 0.46 -0.23
CA LYS A 60 15.42 1.42 -0.49
C LYS A 60 15.35 2.04 -1.88
N GLN A 61 14.14 2.27 -2.38
CA GLN A 61 13.88 2.79 -3.73
C GLN A 61 12.71 3.77 -3.70
N LYS A 62 12.86 4.88 -4.43
CA LYS A 62 11.75 5.80 -4.72
C LYS A 62 10.86 5.22 -5.80
N LEU A 63 9.57 5.07 -5.53
CA LEU A 63 8.62 4.39 -6.42
C LEU A 63 7.71 5.36 -7.18
N GLY A 64 7.65 6.64 -6.77
CA GLY A 64 6.87 7.65 -7.48
C GLY A 64 5.36 7.49 -7.29
N PHE A 65 4.92 7.29 -6.05
CA PHE A 65 3.53 7.01 -5.67
C PHE A 65 2.50 8.08 -6.07
N GLN A 66 2.92 9.26 -6.52
CA GLN A 66 2.01 10.24 -7.10
C GLN A 66 1.21 9.66 -8.28
N GLU A 67 1.78 8.72 -9.02
CA GLU A 67 1.09 7.99 -10.10
C GLU A 67 0.03 7.02 -9.58
N LEU A 68 0.20 6.48 -8.37
CA LEU A 68 -0.78 5.59 -7.74
C LEU A 68 -1.98 6.38 -7.24
N VAL A 69 -1.74 7.47 -6.51
CA VAL A 69 -2.81 8.25 -5.86
C VAL A 69 -3.53 9.21 -6.79
N MET A 70 -3.09 9.37 -8.06
CA MET A 70 -3.73 10.22 -9.05
C MET A 70 -4.22 9.42 -10.26
N ARG A 71 -5.55 9.39 -10.47
CA ARG A 71 -6.17 8.79 -11.67
C ARG A 71 -6.93 9.87 -12.43
N ASN A 72 -6.59 10.06 -13.71
CA ASN A 72 -7.19 11.09 -14.58
C ASN A 72 -7.09 12.53 -14.02
N GLY A 73 -5.98 12.86 -13.37
CA GLY A 73 -5.74 14.19 -12.79
C GLY A 73 -6.54 14.48 -11.52
N ARG A 74 -7.19 13.48 -10.92
CA ARG A 74 -7.85 13.56 -9.62
C ARG A 74 -7.22 12.60 -8.63
N TYR A 75 -7.21 12.98 -7.36
CA TYR A 75 -6.91 12.05 -6.30
C TYR A 75 -7.95 10.93 -6.28
N ILE A 76 -7.51 9.70 -6.11
CA ILE A 76 -8.42 8.58 -5.89
C ILE A 76 -8.89 8.59 -4.44
N ASP A 77 -10.16 8.23 -4.27
CA ASP A 77 -10.82 8.25 -2.96
C ASP A 77 -10.36 7.08 -2.08
N ASP A 78 -10.02 5.95 -2.70
CA ASP A 78 -9.48 4.77 -2.02
C ASP A 78 -8.59 3.92 -2.94
N ILE A 79 -7.82 3.01 -2.33
CA ILE A 79 -6.90 2.06 -2.95
C ILE A 79 -6.99 0.73 -2.18
N THR A 80 -6.98 -0.38 -2.91
CA THR A 80 -6.87 -1.71 -2.29
C THR A 80 -5.41 -2.11 -2.01
N VAL A 81 -5.18 -3.04 -1.07
CA VAL A 81 -3.85 -3.63 -0.86
C VAL A 81 -3.29 -4.22 -2.16
N ASN A 82 -4.11 -4.90 -2.96
CA ASN A 82 -3.69 -5.47 -4.24
C ASN A 82 -3.20 -4.39 -5.23
N GLU A 83 -3.88 -3.25 -5.34
CA GLU A 83 -3.44 -2.14 -6.21
C GLU A 83 -2.07 -1.57 -5.75
N PHE A 84 -1.82 -1.53 -4.45
CA PHE A 84 -0.48 -1.22 -3.92
C PHE A 84 0.56 -2.25 -4.34
N VAL A 85 0.24 -3.55 -4.24
CA VAL A 85 1.14 -4.65 -4.64
C VAL A 85 1.46 -4.57 -6.12
N GLU A 86 0.46 -4.40 -6.98
CA GLU A 86 0.63 -4.27 -8.43
C GLU A 86 1.54 -3.09 -8.78
N PHE A 87 1.30 -1.92 -8.15
CA PHE A 87 2.12 -0.74 -8.36
C PHE A 87 3.58 -0.94 -7.94
N VAL A 88 3.80 -1.48 -6.74
CA VAL A 88 5.14 -1.72 -6.21
C VAL A 88 5.87 -2.78 -7.05
N SER A 89 5.18 -3.86 -7.43
CA SER A 89 5.70 -4.90 -8.31
C SER A 89 6.15 -4.32 -9.65
N ALA A 90 5.31 -3.51 -10.29
CA ALA A 90 5.63 -2.83 -11.54
C ALA A 90 6.89 -1.97 -11.43
N LYS A 91 7.00 -1.16 -10.36
CA LYS A 91 8.15 -0.26 -10.14
C LYS A 91 9.45 -0.98 -9.77
N LEU A 92 9.38 -2.06 -8.99
CA LEU A 92 10.57 -2.84 -8.59
C LEU A 92 11.06 -3.76 -9.71
N ASN A 93 10.16 -4.31 -10.51
CA ASN A 93 10.50 -5.23 -11.59
C ASN A 93 10.70 -4.54 -12.96
N GLY A 94 10.45 -3.23 -13.05
CA GLY A 94 10.65 -2.43 -14.27
C GLY A 94 9.60 -2.69 -15.35
N ILE A 95 8.40 -3.08 -14.95
CA ILE A 95 7.25 -3.27 -15.83
C ILE A 95 6.49 -1.95 -15.82
N SER A 96 6.57 -1.17 -16.89
CA SER A 96 5.85 0.11 -17.05
C SER A 96 5.20 0.17 -18.42
#